data_AF-A0A1I1PAD9-F1
#
_entry.id   AF-A0A1I1PAD9-F1
#
_cell.length_a   1.000
_cell.length_b   1.000
_cell.length_c   1.000
_cell.angle_alpha   90.00
_cell.angle_beta   90.00
_cell.angle_gamma   90.00
#
_symmetry.space_group_name_H-M   'P 1'
#
loop_
_entity.id
_entity.type
_entity.pdbx_description
1 polymer ?
#
loop_
_entity_poly.entity_id
_entity_poly.type
_entity_poly.pdbx_seq_one_letter_code
_entity_poly.pdbx_strand_id
1 'polypeptide(L)'
;MWSRIAGWFDLIPAPFDGIVRPLAAQMAHDAPIWRDLVARETLVESDLVRLSSPWHTDADLGRPIEVITDISKSRRLGFREYKPTDDAFFDLFSRLRAERLIP
;
A
#
# COMPACT_ATOMS: atom_id res chain seq x y z
N MET A 1 -4.25 5.46 -10.03
CA MET A 1 -3.25 5.31 -8.95
C MET A 1 -2.53 3.97 -9.02
N TRP A 2 -3.23 2.84 -9.12
CA TRP A 2 -2.63 1.49 -9.17
C TRP A 2 -1.45 1.34 -10.15
N SER A 3 -1.58 1.86 -11.38
CA SER A 3 -0.49 1.83 -12.38
C SER A 3 0.76 2.61 -11.96
N ARG A 4 0.60 3.70 -11.20
CA ARG A 4 1.73 4.49 -10.66
C ARG A 4 2.46 3.72 -9.58
N ILE A 5 1.72 3.05 -8.68
CA ILE A 5 2.30 2.19 -7.64
C ILE A 5 3.08 1.04 -8.30
N ALA A 6 2.46 0.33 -9.25
CA ALA A 6 3.12 -0.76 -9.97
C ALA A 6 4.39 -0.30 -10.68
N GLY A 7 4.35 0.85 -11.38
CA GLY A 7 5.52 1.43 -12.04
C GLY A 7 6.65 1.80 -11.09
N TRP A 8 6.36 2.23 -9.85
CA TRP A 8 7.40 2.50 -8.85
C TRP A 8 8.16 1.24 -8.42
N PHE A 9 7.50 0.08 -8.48
CA PHE A 9 8.09 -1.24 -8.22
C PHE A 9 8.57 -1.96 -9.49
N ASP A 10 8.61 -1.27 -10.64
CA ASP A 10 8.95 -1.86 -11.95
C ASP A 10 8.05 -3.06 -12.35
N LEU A 11 6.79 -3.03 -11.94
CA LEU A 11 5.79 -4.06 -12.23
C LEU A 11 4.78 -3.61 -13.30
N ILE A 12 4.33 -4.57 -14.10
CA ILE A 12 3.20 -4.37 -15.02
C ILE A 12 1.91 -4.67 -14.24
N PRO A 13 1.01 -3.68 -14.04
CA PRO A 13 -0.24 -3.92 -13.34
C PRO A 13 -1.19 -4.77 -14.20
N ALA A 14 -1.82 -5.78 -13.60
CA ALA A 14 -2.92 -6.48 -14.23
C ALA A 14 -4.15 -5.56 -14.39
N PRO A 15 -4.93 -5.68 -15.48
CA PRO A 15 -6.20 -4.99 -15.60
C PRO A 15 -7.21 -5.53 -14.59
N PHE A 16 -8.18 -4.70 -14.21
CA PHE A 16 -9.33 -5.17 -13.44
C PHE A 16 -10.38 -5.73 -14.40
N ASP A 17 -10.71 -7.00 -14.23
CA ASP A 17 -11.66 -7.75 -15.07
C ASP A 17 -13.09 -7.78 -14.51
N GLY A 18 -13.36 -6.99 -13.46
CA GLY A 18 -14.65 -6.96 -12.77
C GLY A 18 -14.79 -7.98 -11.64
N ILE A 19 -13.81 -8.87 -11.46
CA ILE A 19 -13.84 -9.88 -10.40
C ILE A 19 -12.95 -9.45 -9.23
N VAL A 20 -13.57 -9.17 -8.09
CA VAL A 20 -12.85 -8.89 -6.84
C VAL A 20 -12.12 -10.15 -6.38
N ARG A 21 -10.82 -10.00 -6.12
CA ARG A 21 -9.96 -11.06 -5.60
C ARG A 21 -9.43 -10.60 -4.23
N PRO A 22 -9.96 -11.14 -3.11
CA PRO A 22 -9.52 -10.73 -1.79
C PRO A 22 -8.02 -10.97 -1.59
N LEU A 23 -7.32 -9.96 -1.09
CA LEU A 23 -5.90 -9.98 -0.79
C LEU A 23 -5.60 -10.92 0.38
N ALA A 24 -6.48 -11.00 1.39
CA ALA A 24 -6.30 -11.93 2.51
C ALA A 24 -6.24 -13.40 2.06
N ALA A 25 -7.03 -13.78 1.06
CA ALA A 25 -6.98 -15.12 0.49
C ALA A 25 -5.70 -15.35 -0.34
N GLN A 26 -5.27 -14.35 -1.12
CA GLN A 26 -4.04 -14.42 -1.92
C GLN A 26 -2.79 -14.57 -1.04
N MET A 27 -2.72 -13.81 0.06
CA MET A 27 -1.55 -13.75 0.94
C MET A 27 -1.53 -14.80 2.07
N ALA A 28 -2.52 -15.71 2.12
CA ALA A 28 -2.70 -16.64 3.24
C ALA A 28 -1.48 -17.53 3.53
N HIS A 29 -0.60 -17.73 2.54
CA HIS A 29 0.58 -18.59 2.63
C HIS A 29 1.89 -17.87 2.33
N ASP A 30 1.91 -16.53 2.34
CA ASP A 30 3.09 -15.76 1.94
C ASP A 30 4.12 -15.55 3.06
N ALA A 31 3.77 -15.88 4.31
CA ALA A 31 4.68 -15.68 5.44
C ALA A 31 6.05 -16.39 5.28
N PRO A 32 6.16 -17.63 4.78
CA PRO A 32 7.45 -18.25 4.44
C PRO A 32 8.19 -17.52 3.32
N ILE A 33 7.49 -17.13 2.25
CA ILE A 33 8.07 -16.42 1.10
C ILE A 33 8.67 -15.08 1.55
N TRP A 34 7.95 -14.36 2.42
CA TRP A 34 8.43 -13.11 3.00
C TRP A 34 9.69 -13.30 3.84
N ARG A 35 9.75 -14.34 4.68
CA ARG A 35 10.96 -14.64 5.46
C ARG A 35 12.18 -14.91 4.59
N ASP A 36 11.99 -15.65 3.49
CA ASP A 36 13.08 -15.92 2.54
C ASP A 36 13.56 -14.64 1.85
N LEU A 37 12.63 -13.75 1.48
CA LEU A 37 12.95 -12.42 0.94
C LEU A 37 13.70 -11.56 1.95
N VAL A 38 13.25 -11.52 3.20
CA VAL A 38 13.88 -10.78 4.30
C VAL A 38 15.32 -11.23 4.51
N ALA A 39 15.57 -12.54 4.51
CA ALA A 39 16.92 -13.07 4.63
C ALA A 39 17.81 -12.70 3.43
N ARG A 40 17.27 -12.82 2.20
CA ARG A 40 18.01 -12.52 0.97
C ARG A 40 18.38 -11.05 0.82
N GLU A 41 17.43 -10.15 1.07
CA GLU A 41 17.61 -8.70 0.92
C GLU A 41 18.09 -8.03 2.23
N THR A 42 18.25 -8.82 3.29
CA THR A 42 18.67 -8.36 4.63
C THR A 42 17.73 -7.27 5.18
N LEU A 43 16.43 -7.54 5.19
CA LEU A 43 15.39 -6.63 5.71
C LEU A 43 15.26 -6.75 7.24
N VAL A 44 14.63 -5.76 7.88
CA VAL A 44 14.60 -5.66 9.36
C VAL A 44 13.42 -6.34 10.04
N GLU A 45 12.33 -6.63 9.33
CA GLU A 45 11.11 -7.21 9.89
C GLU A 45 10.68 -8.47 9.14
N SER A 46 10.78 -9.62 9.82
CA SER A 46 10.48 -10.94 9.26
C SER A 46 9.04 -11.39 9.42
N ASP A 47 8.28 -10.76 10.33
CA ASP A 47 6.87 -11.08 10.55
C ASP A 47 5.98 -10.25 9.62
N LEU A 48 5.48 -10.89 8.57
CA LEU A 48 4.62 -10.26 7.56
C LEU A 48 3.35 -9.63 8.18
N VAL A 49 2.84 -10.17 9.28
CA VAL A 49 1.60 -9.67 9.93
C VAL A 49 1.85 -8.34 10.64
N ARG A 50 3.10 -8.04 11.03
CA ARG A 50 3.47 -6.73 11.60
C ARG A 50 3.55 -5.63 10.54
N LEU A 51 3.74 -6.01 9.27
CA LEU A 51 3.89 -5.07 8.15
C LEU A 51 2.59 -4.90 7.35
N SER A 52 1.82 -5.96 7.19
CA SER A 52 0.65 -5.99 6.33
C SER A 52 -0.58 -6.52 7.06
N SER A 53 -1.72 -5.91 6.77
CA SER A 53 -3.04 -6.37 7.21
C SER A 53 -3.96 -6.53 6.00
N PRO A 54 -3.88 -7.67 5.27
CA PRO A 54 -4.57 -7.87 4.00
C PRO A 54 -6.08 -7.66 4.07
N TRP A 55 -6.69 -8.04 5.20
CA TRP A 55 -8.12 -7.86 5.42
C TRP A 55 -8.56 -6.39 5.45
N HIS A 56 -7.69 -5.47 5.91
CA HIS A 56 -8.00 -4.04 5.85
C HIS A 56 -8.03 -3.55 4.41
N THR A 57 -7.12 -4.04 3.56
CA THR A 57 -7.13 -3.73 2.12
C THR A 57 -8.40 -4.24 1.45
N ASP A 58 -8.86 -5.45 1.81
CA ASP A 58 -10.13 -5.99 1.33
C ASP A 58 -11.33 -5.12 1.76
N ALA A 59 -11.31 -4.61 2.99
CA ALA A 59 -12.35 -3.72 3.51
C ALA A 59 -12.36 -2.34 2.85
N ASP A 60 -11.23 -1.86 2.33
CA ASP A 60 -11.11 -0.58 1.63
C ASP A 60 -11.40 -0.72 0.13
N LEU A 61 -10.73 -1.64 -0.56
CA LEU A 61 -10.87 -1.85 -2.01
C LEU A 61 -12.14 -2.61 -2.41
N GLY A 62 -12.78 -3.31 -1.46
CA GLY A 62 -14.05 -4.02 -1.69
C GLY A 62 -15.29 -3.13 -1.62
N ARG A 63 -15.16 -1.84 -1.30
CA ARG A 63 -16.31 -0.93 -1.18
C ARG A 63 -16.87 -0.57 -2.57
N PRO A 64 -18.19 -0.67 -2.79
CA PRO A 64 -18.81 -0.25 -4.05
C PRO A 64 -19.02 1.27 -4.14
N ILE A 65 -18.32 2.05 -3.30
CA ILE A 65 -18.49 3.49 -3.17
C ILE A 65 -17.16 4.18 -2.97
N GLU A 66 -17.08 5.41 -3.44
CA GLU A 66 -15.97 6.32 -3.15
C GLU A 66 -16.31 7.20 -1.95
N VAL A 67 -15.32 7.43 -1.09
CA VAL A 67 -15.47 8.31 0.08
C VAL A 67 -14.59 9.54 -0.13
N ILE A 68 -15.23 10.70 -0.28
CA ILE A 68 -14.55 12.00 -0.39
C ILE A 68 -14.98 12.85 0.80
N THR A 69 -14.01 13.41 1.52
CA THR A 69 -14.26 14.24 2.71
C THR A 69 -13.99 15.71 2.40
N ASP A 70 -14.92 16.58 2.83
CA ASP A 70 -14.72 18.03 2.71
C ASP A 70 -13.68 18.52 3.72
N ILE A 71 -12.68 19.25 3.22
CA ILE A 71 -11.65 19.90 4.05
C ILE A 71 -11.85 21.42 4.16
N SER A 72 -12.99 21.94 3.69
CA SER A 72 -13.25 23.39 3.65
C SER A 72 -13.22 24.01 5.04
N LYS A 73 -13.67 23.28 6.09
CA LYS A 73 -13.57 23.75 7.47
C LYS A 73 -12.11 23.98 7.89
N SER A 74 -11.22 23.02 7.65
CA SER A 74 -9.80 23.14 7.97
C SER A 74 -9.16 24.29 7.20
N ARG A 75 -9.50 24.46 5.91
CA ARG A 75 -9.00 25.57 5.08
C ARG A 75 -9.47 26.94 5.57
N ARG A 76 -10.75 27.08 5.96
CA ARG A 76 -11.30 28.31 6.55
C ARG A 76 -10.63 28.66 7.89
N LEU A 77 -10.19 27.66 8.64
CA LEU A 77 -9.44 27.83 9.89
C LEU A 77 -7.91 27.96 9.69
N GLY A 78 -7.46 28.11 8.45
CA GLY A 78 -6.06 28.45 8.13
C GLY A 78 -5.16 27.27 7.76
N PHE A 79 -5.65 26.02 7.76
CA PHE A 79 -4.85 24.88 7.31
C PHE A 79 -4.75 24.86 5.77
N ARG A 80 -3.56 25.14 5.25
CA ARG A 80 -3.31 25.28 3.80
C ARG A 80 -2.45 24.17 3.21
N GLU A 81 -1.80 23.38 4.05
CA GLU A 81 -0.93 22.29 3.63
C GLU A 81 -1.70 21.26 2.79
N TYR A 82 -1.03 20.74 1.77
CA TYR A 82 -1.53 19.65 0.96
C TYR A 82 -0.36 18.75 0.56
N LYS A 83 -0.66 17.48 0.29
CA LYS A 83 0.28 16.56 -0.31
C LYS A 83 -0.42 15.83 -1.46
N PRO A 84 0.14 15.86 -2.68
CA PRO A 84 -0.35 15.00 -3.75
C PRO A 84 -0.33 13.53 -3.30
N THR A 85 -1.41 12.80 -3.57
CA THR A 85 -1.56 11.43 -3.07
C THR A 85 -0.46 10.50 -3.60
N ASP A 86 -0.05 10.66 -4.85
CA ASP A 86 1.08 9.93 -5.42
C ASP A 86 2.40 10.23 -4.72
N ASP A 87 2.74 11.50 -4.51
CA ASP A 87 3.94 11.88 -3.74
C ASP A 87 3.91 11.27 -2.33
N ALA A 88 2.73 11.22 -1.69
CA ALA A 88 2.58 10.59 -0.37
C ALA A 88 2.94 9.09 -0.39
N PHE A 89 2.53 8.35 -1.42
CA PHE A 89 2.92 6.95 -1.59
C PHE A 89 4.41 6.79 -1.89
N PHE A 90 4.96 7.57 -2.83
CA PHE A 90 6.36 7.45 -3.23
C PHE A 90 7.33 7.82 -2.11
N ASP A 91 7.03 8.85 -1.32
CA ASP A 91 7.82 9.20 -0.15
C ASP A 91 7.76 8.10 0.91
N LEU A 92 6.57 7.52 1.14
CA LEU A 92 6.41 6.39 2.05
C LEU A 92 7.27 5.20 1.60
N PHE A 93 7.17 4.79 0.33
CA PHE A 93 7.94 3.65 -0.16
C PHE A 93 9.45 3.91 -0.13
N SER A 94 9.88 5.13 -0.47
CA SER A 94 11.29 5.53 -0.37
C SER A 94 11.79 5.45 1.07
N ARG A 95 10.98 5.89 2.05
CA ARG A 95 11.30 5.75 3.47
C ARG A 95 11.36 4.29 3.90
N LEU A 96 10.39 3.46 3.51
CA LEU A 96 10.37 2.03 3.86
C LEU A 96 11.59 1.29 3.30
N ARG A 97 12.07 1.64 2.10
CA ARG A 97 13.35 1.14 1.54
C ARG A 97 14.55 1.60 2.36
N ALA A 98 14.62 2.90 2.67
CA ALA A 98 15.72 3.45 3.48
C ALA A 98 15.80 2.81 4.88
N GLU A 99 14.65 2.47 5.46
CA GLU A 99 14.52 1.77 6.74
C GLU A 99 14.63 0.23 6.60
N ARG A 100 14.81 -0.28 5.38
CA ARG A 100 14.93 -1.72 5.06
C ARG A 100 13.75 -2.56 5.51
N LEU A 101 12.55 -1.99 5.51
CA LEU A 101 11.28 -2.71 5.76
C LEU A 101 10.77 -3.39 4.49
N ILE A 102 11.10 -2.84 3.32
CA ILE A 102 10.87 -3.44 2.00
C ILE A 102 12.18 -3.40 1.19
N PRO A 103 12.35 -4.26 0.18
CA PRO A 103 13.50 -4.21 -0.75
C PRO A 103 13.55 -2.91 -1.55
#